data_AF-A0A7D6ZEZ2-F1
#
_entry.id   AF-A0A7D6ZEZ2-F1
#
_cell.length_a   1.000
_cell.length_b   1.000
_cell.length_c   1.000
_cell.angle_alpha   90.00
_cell.angle_beta   90.00
_cell.angle_gamma   90.00
#
_symmetry.space_group_name_H-M   'P 1'
#
loop_
_entity.id
_entity.type
_entity.pdbx_description
1 polymer ?
#
loop_
_entity_poly.entity_id
_entity_poly.type
_entity_poly.pdbx_seq_one_letter_code
_entity_poly.pdbx_strand_id
1 'polypeptide(L)'
;MGISDRTRAEIEVLAEQWGLRLAHHDEIVSCVRDSGEEDSIRLLPEECSEPVDSGRLGIADPVLEGLLVVPWLECLRCGRVLARVHAEEPWGDLSFQASYYIVWQPTGAYDELRIFEEPELHSAFELLLACG
;
A
#
# COMPACT_ATOMS: atom_id res chain seq x y z
N MET A 1 -5.26 -26.11 0.91
CA MET A 1 -4.42 -25.39 -0.07
C MET A 1 -4.50 -23.94 0.34
N GLY A 2 -3.45 -23.45 0.99
CA GLY A 2 -3.37 -22.04 1.37
C GLY A 2 -2.86 -21.21 0.20
N ILE A 3 -2.86 -19.89 0.36
CA ILE A 3 -2.17 -18.96 -0.55
C ILE A 3 -0.99 -18.34 0.18
N SER A 4 0.06 -17.97 -0.55
CA SER A 4 1.19 -17.21 0.01
C SER A 4 0.80 -15.77 0.30
N ASP A 5 1.56 -15.07 1.15
CA ASP A 5 1.30 -13.64 1.41
C ASP A 5 1.53 -12.80 0.14
N ARG A 6 2.41 -13.27 -0.77
CA ARG A 6 2.58 -12.67 -2.10
C ARG A 6 1.30 -12.75 -2.92
N THR A 7 0.72 -13.95 -3.07
CA THR A 7 -0.53 -14.11 -3.82
C THR A 7 -1.67 -13.30 -3.18
N ARG A 8 -1.72 -13.24 -1.84
CA ARG A 8 -2.70 -12.40 -1.15
C ARG A 8 -2.50 -10.91 -1.47
N ALA A 9 -1.25 -10.42 -1.49
CA ALA A 9 -0.95 -9.04 -1.88
C ALA A 9 -1.29 -8.76 -3.34
N GLU A 10 -1.04 -9.71 -4.26
CA GLU A 10 -1.45 -9.61 -5.67
C GLU A 10 -2.98 -9.49 -5.81
N ILE A 11 -3.75 -10.26 -5.04
CA ILE A 11 -5.22 -10.18 -5.03
C ILE A 11 -5.70 -8.84 -4.48
N GLU A 12 -5.13 -8.35 -3.37
CA GLU A 12 -5.41 -7.02 -2.82
C GLU A 12 -5.16 -5.91 -3.85
N VAL A 13 -4.04 -5.98 -4.58
CA VAL A 13 -3.68 -5.01 -5.63
C VAL A 13 -4.68 -5.02 -6.79
N LEU A 14 -5.07 -6.20 -7.27
CA LEU A 14 -6.08 -6.33 -8.32
C LEU A 14 -7.45 -5.84 -7.85
N ALA A 15 -7.83 -6.15 -6.61
CA ALA A 15 -9.09 -5.71 -6.03
C ALA A 15 -9.14 -4.17 -5.91
N GLU A 16 -8.04 -3.52 -5.52
CA GLU A 16 -7.95 -2.06 -5.49
C GLU A 16 -8.08 -1.47 -6.90
N GLN A 17 -7.36 -2.02 -7.89
CA GLN A 17 -7.42 -1.57 -9.28
C GLN A 17 -8.84 -1.65 -9.87
N TRP A 18 -9.63 -2.65 -9.44
CA TRP A 18 -11.02 -2.81 -9.88
C TRP A 18 -12.05 -2.07 -9.00
N GLY A 19 -11.61 -1.36 -7.95
CA GLY A 19 -12.51 -0.70 -7.00
C GLY A 19 -13.33 -1.67 -6.15
N LEU A 20 -12.83 -2.89 -5.96
CA LEU A 20 -13.49 -3.99 -5.26
C LEU A 20 -12.85 -4.31 -3.90
N ARG A 21 -11.74 -3.67 -3.55
CA ARG A 21 -11.00 -3.94 -2.31
C ARG A 21 -11.88 -3.87 -1.08
N LEU A 22 -12.62 -2.78 -0.88
CA LEU A 22 -13.48 -2.61 0.30
C LEU A 22 -14.59 -3.68 0.39
N ALA A 23 -15.08 -4.17 -0.74
CA ALA A 23 -16.13 -5.19 -0.77
C ALA A 23 -15.61 -6.59 -0.40
N HIS A 24 -14.33 -6.88 -0.65
CA HIS A 24 -13.74 -8.20 -0.49
C HIS A 24 -12.60 -8.26 0.52
N HIS A 25 -12.27 -7.16 1.20
CA HIS A 25 -11.13 -7.09 2.11
C HIS A 25 -11.16 -8.21 3.17
N ASP A 26 -12.30 -8.39 3.85
CA ASP A 26 -12.47 -9.44 4.86
C ASP A 26 -12.25 -10.85 4.28
N GLU A 27 -12.74 -11.11 3.07
CA GLU A 27 -12.58 -12.39 2.38
C GLU A 27 -11.10 -12.63 2.04
N ILE A 28 -10.39 -11.60 1.56
CA ILE A 28 -8.98 -11.67 1.18
C ILE A 28 -8.10 -11.86 2.42
N VAL A 29 -8.36 -11.14 3.50
CA VAL A 29 -7.65 -11.29 4.79
C VAL A 29 -7.89 -12.67 5.40
N SER A 30 -9.11 -13.23 5.25
CA SER A 30 -9.49 -14.53 5.80
C SER A 30 -8.90 -15.74 5.06
N CYS A 31 -8.29 -15.53 3.89
CA CYS A 31 -7.70 -16.60 3.09
C CYS A 31 -6.64 -17.37 3.89
N VAL A 32 -6.74 -18.70 3.84
CA VAL A 32 -5.84 -19.61 4.57
C VAL A 32 -4.42 -19.39 4.09
N ARG A 33 -3.53 -19.00 5.01
CA ARG A 33 -2.11 -18.80 4.71
C ARG A 33 -1.41 -20.14 4.51
N ASP A 34 -0.62 -20.24 3.45
CA ASP A 34 0.31 -21.36 3.29
C ASP A 34 1.52 -21.15 4.21
N SER A 35 1.89 -22.18 4.96
CA SER A 35 2.97 -22.11 5.95
C SER A 35 4.38 -22.28 5.35
N GLY A 36 4.48 -22.37 4.02
CA GLY A 36 5.67 -22.86 3.32
C GLY A 36 6.61 -21.82 2.71
N GLU A 37 6.19 -20.57 2.55
CA GLU A 37 7.01 -19.53 1.89
C GLU A 37 7.53 -18.50 2.89
N GLU A 38 8.82 -18.15 2.79
CA GLU A 38 9.39 -17.00 3.49
C GLU A 38 8.78 -15.72 2.90
N ASP A 39 7.60 -15.38 3.38
CA ASP A 39 6.78 -14.28 2.91
C ASP A 39 7.56 -12.97 3.02
N SER A 40 8.02 -12.50 1.87
CA SER A 40 8.86 -11.30 1.75
C SER A 40 8.03 -10.03 1.65
N ILE A 41 6.70 -10.17 1.61
CA ILE A 41 5.72 -9.10 1.55
C ILE A 41 4.58 -9.40 2.50
N ARG A 42 4.01 -8.36 3.11
CA ARG A 42 2.96 -8.46 4.10
C ARG A 42 1.91 -7.38 3.87
N LEU A 43 0.65 -7.76 4.05
CA LEU A 43 -0.46 -6.82 4.21
C LEU A 43 -0.41 -6.23 5.62
N LEU A 44 -0.34 -4.90 5.70
CA LEU A 44 -0.33 -4.20 6.97
C LEU A 44 -1.70 -4.35 7.66
N PRO A 45 -1.73 -4.54 8.99
CA PRO A 45 -2.97 -4.57 9.73
C PRO A 45 -3.66 -3.20 9.69
N GLU A 46 -4.97 -3.17 9.97
CA GLU A 46 -5.76 -1.93 9.94
C GLU A 46 -5.18 -0.84 10.87
N GLU A 47 -4.61 -1.22 12.02
CA GLU A 47 -3.94 -0.31 12.96
C GLU A 47 -2.71 0.40 12.34
N CYS A 48 -2.06 -0.21 11.36
CA CYS A 48 -0.95 0.39 10.62
C CYS A 48 -1.42 1.12 9.36
N SER A 49 -2.72 1.02 9.04
CA SER A 49 -3.36 1.61 7.87
C SER A 49 -4.18 2.87 8.24
N GLU A 50 -3.91 3.47 9.41
CA GLU A 50 -4.51 4.75 9.76
C GLU A 50 -4.02 5.85 8.80
N PRO A 51 -4.88 6.79 8.36
CA PRO A 51 -4.48 7.87 7.48
C PRO A 51 -3.52 8.83 8.19
N VAL A 52 -2.36 9.10 7.57
CA VAL A 52 -1.33 10.00 8.10
C VAL A 52 -1.01 11.08 7.07
N ASP A 53 -0.90 12.31 7.53
CA ASP A 53 -0.43 13.44 6.72
C ASP A 53 0.98 13.16 6.16
N SER A 54 1.17 13.41 4.86
CA SER A 54 2.44 13.17 4.15
C SER A 54 3.63 13.90 4.81
N GLY A 55 3.43 15.12 5.31
CA GLY A 55 4.44 15.89 6.03
C GLY A 55 4.85 15.25 7.36
N ARG A 56 3.96 14.55 8.05
CA ARG A 56 4.30 13.79 9.28
C ARG A 56 5.17 12.57 9.00
N LEU A 57 5.11 12.03 7.78
CA LEU A 57 5.96 10.95 7.31
C LEU A 57 7.31 11.45 6.76
N GLY A 58 7.56 12.77 6.78
CA GLY A 58 8.76 13.38 6.20
C GLY A 58 8.75 13.39 4.67
N ILE A 59 7.59 13.18 4.05
CA ILE A 59 7.39 13.16 2.61
C ILE A 59 7.09 14.60 2.17
N ALA A 60 8.07 15.25 1.54
CA ALA A 60 8.00 16.66 1.16
C ALA A 60 7.85 16.84 -0.36
N ASP A 61 6.85 16.17 -0.96
CA ASP A 61 6.51 16.35 -2.37
C ASP A 61 5.27 17.24 -2.51
N PRO A 62 5.31 18.33 -3.30
CA PRO A 62 4.18 19.24 -3.47
C PRO A 62 2.94 18.57 -4.08
N VAL A 63 3.08 17.47 -4.83
CA VAL A 63 1.90 16.77 -5.39
C VAL A 63 1.08 16.06 -4.30
N LEU A 64 1.67 15.83 -3.13
CA LEU A 64 1.05 15.17 -1.98
C LEU A 64 0.58 16.16 -0.91
N GLU A 65 0.66 17.46 -1.17
CA GLU A 65 0.25 18.50 -0.23
C GLU A 65 -1.26 18.43 0.03
N GLY A 66 -1.64 18.33 1.31
CA GLY A 66 -3.04 18.21 1.73
C GLY A 66 -3.66 16.83 1.45
N LEU A 67 -2.86 15.83 1.04
CA LEU A 67 -3.31 14.46 0.88
C LEU A 67 -2.90 13.58 2.07
N LEU A 68 -3.71 12.55 2.31
CA LEU A 68 -3.51 11.59 3.40
C LEU A 68 -2.93 10.29 2.85
N VAL A 69 -1.87 9.81 3.51
CA VAL A 69 -1.18 8.57 3.18
C VAL A 69 -1.72 7.45 4.05
N VAL A 70 -2.13 6.36 3.42
CA VAL A 70 -2.63 5.14 4.05
C VAL A 70 -1.67 3.98 3.73
N PRO A 71 -0.78 3.61 4.66
CA PRO A 71 0.10 2.45 4.49
C PRO A 71 -0.70 1.19 4.20
N TRP A 72 -0.18 0.32 3.33
CA TRP A 72 -0.94 -0.84 2.87
C TRP A 72 -0.12 -2.13 2.77
N LEU A 73 0.98 -2.15 2.02
CA LEU A 73 1.82 -3.33 1.85
C LEU A 73 3.25 -3.03 2.27
N GLU A 74 3.88 -3.96 2.98
CA GLU A 74 5.28 -3.84 3.43
C GLU A 74 6.12 -4.98 2.87
N CYS A 75 7.29 -4.67 2.31
CA CYS A 75 8.31 -5.67 2.01
C CYS A 75 9.15 -5.92 3.27
N LEU A 76 9.07 -7.14 3.82
CA LEU A 76 9.79 -7.51 5.05
C LEU A 76 11.31 -7.63 4.87
N ARG A 77 11.81 -7.63 3.63
CA ARG A 77 13.24 -7.71 3.32
C ARG A 77 13.96 -6.36 3.39
N CYS A 78 13.41 -5.34 2.73
CA CYS A 78 14.00 -3.99 2.67
C CYS A 78 13.21 -2.95 3.47
N GLY A 79 12.06 -3.30 4.05
CA GLY A 79 11.22 -2.39 4.83
C GLY A 79 10.54 -1.30 3.99
N ARG A 80 10.47 -1.48 2.66
CA ARG A 80 9.70 -0.58 1.79
C ARG A 80 8.22 -0.76 2.05
N VAL A 81 7.49 0.34 1.99
CA VAL A 81 6.05 0.38 2.16
C VAL A 81 5.42 0.95 0.90
N LEU A 82 4.42 0.25 0.37
CA LEU A 82 3.47 0.78 -0.61
C LEU A 82 2.27 1.33 0.16
N ALA A 83 1.95 2.61 -0.06
CA ALA A 83 0.75 3.26 0.47
C ALA A 83 -0.13 3.80 -0.63
N ARG A 84 -1.38 4.00 -0.23
CA ARG A 84 -2.43 4.63 -1.03
C ARG A 84 -2.60 6.05 -0.53
N VAL A 85 -2.68 6.99 -1.44
CA VAL A 85 -2.81 8.41 -1.11
C VAL A 85 -4.20 8.87 -1.49
N HIS A 86 -4.92 9.44 -0.53
CA HIS A 86 -6.31 9.84 -0.68
C HIS A 86 -6.47 11.33 -0.42
N ALA A 87 -7.44 11.93 -1.10
CA ALA A 87 -7.98 13.22 -0.68
C ALA A 87 -8.96 13.01 0.48
N GLU A 88 -9.03 13.99 1.38
CA GLU A 88 -10.11 14.07 2.35
C GLU A 88 -11.32 14.75 1.68
N GLU A 89 -12.47 14.09 1.73
CA GLU A 89 -13.72 14.61 1.20
C GLU A 89 -14.32 15.66 2.14
N PRO A 90 -15.19 16.56 1.65
CA PRO A 90 -15.79 17.62 2.48
C PRO A 90 -16.59 17.13 3.70
N TRP A 91 -16.97 15.85 3.72
CA TRP A 91 -17.68 15.21 4.83
C TRP A 91 -16.76 14.44 5.80
N GLY A 92 -15.43 14.48 5.59
CA GLY A 92 -14.42 13.94 6.51
C GLY A 92 -13.98 12.49 6.24
N ASP A 93 -14.52 11.83 5.21
CA ASP A 93 -14.04 10.51 4.79
C ASP A 93 -12.95 10.64 3.72
N LEU A 94 -12.21 9.55 3.48
CA LEU A 94 -11.27 9.48 2.36
C LEU A 94 -11.99 9.29 1.03
N SER A 95 -11.40 9.80 -0.05
CA SER A 95 -11.82 9.52 -1.41
C SER A 95 -11.88 8.00 -1.66
N PHE A 96 -12.91 7.53 -2.35
CA PHE A 96 -13.12 6.09 -2.58
C PHE A 96 -11.93 5.45 -3.34
N GLN A 97 -11.41 6.15 -4.35
CA GLN A 97 -10.18 5.78 -5.06
C GLN A 97 -8.99 6.56 -4.51
N ALA A 98 -7.83 5.89 -4.49
CA ALA A 98 -6.56 6.56 -4.26
C ALA A 98 -6.25 7.53 -5.43
N SER A 99 -5.80 8.73 -5.09
CA SER A 99 -5.31 9.71 -6.06
C SER A 99 -3.90 9.35 -6.55
N TYR A 100 -3.07 8.81 -5.66
CA TYR A 100 -1.71 8.36 -5.97
C TYR A 100 -1.38 7.10 -5.19
N TYR A 101 -0.35 6.39 -5.65
CA TYR A 101 0.34 5.36 -4.89
C TYR A 101 1.78 5.78 -4.65
N ILE A 102 2.30 5.48 -3.47
CA ILE A 102 3.67 5.80 -3.13
C ILE A 102 4.42 4.58 -2.63
N VAL A 103 5.69 4.49 -3.01
CA VAL A 103 6.64 3.54 -2.42
C VAL A 103 7.75 4.34 -1.74
N TRP A 104 7.95 4.09 -0.45
CA TRP A 104 9.03 4.71 0.33
C TRP A 104 9.59 3.74 1.36
N GLN A 105 10.76 4.07 1.91
CA GLN A 105 11.36 3.32 3.00
C GLN A 105 11.40 4.20 4.27
N PRO A 106 10.66 3.86 5.34
CA PRO A 106 10.58 4.69 6.55
C PRO A 106 11.92 4.88 7.29
N THR A 107 12.87 3.94 7.15
CA THR A 107 14.11 3.88 7.93
C THR A 107 15.39 4.12 7.11
N GLY A 108 15.26 4.42 5.82
CA GLY A 108 16.39 4.64 4.91
C GLY A 108 16.87 6.08 4.93
N ALA A 109 18.19 6.30 5.02
CA ALA A 109 18.77 7.63 5.12
C ALA A 109 18.55 8.52 3.88
N TYR A 110 18.31 7.95 2.69
CA TYR A 110 18.12 8.69 1.43
C TYR A 110 17.46 7.81 0.35
N ASP A 111 16.41 7.04 0.66
CA ASP A 111 15.74 6.26 -0.39
C ASP A 111 14.59 7.07 -1.03
N GLU A 112 14.56 7.04 -2.36
CA GLU A 112 13.83 7.95 -3.22
C GLU A 112 12.34 7.61 -3.17
N LEU A 113 11.54 8.49 -2.56
CA LEU A 113 10.09 8.45 -2.69
C LEU A 113 9.72 8.30 -4.18
N ARG A 114 8.91 7.30 -4.49
CA ARG A 114 8.34 7.11 -5.83
C ARG A 114 6.84 7.31 -5.75
N ILE A 115 6.33 8.13 -6.65
CA ILE A 115 4.92 8.47 -6.76
C ILE A 115 4.42 7.93 -8.08
N PHE A 116 3.24 7.32 -8.05
CA PHE A 116 2.59 6.66 -9.16
C PHE A 116 1.15 7.17 -9.25
N GLU A 117 0.66 7.38 -10.46
CA GLU A 117 -0.75 7.68 -10.68
C GLU A 117 -1.61 6.40 -10.55
N GLU A 118 -2.94 6.57 -10.49
CA GLU A 118 -3.90 5.46 -10.39
C GLU A 118 -3.62 4.28 -11.37
N PRO A 119 -3.44 4.50 -12.69
CA PRO A 119 -3.22 3.41 -13.63
C PRO A 119 -1.87 2.69 -13.45
N GLU A 120 -0.96 3.27 -12.67
CA GLU A 120 0.40 2.77 -12.45
C GLU A 120 0.53 1.93 -11.17
N LEU A 121 -0.59 1.59 -10.50
CA LEU A 121 -0.60 0.76 -9.29
C LEU A 121 0.24 -0.52 -9.43
N HIS A 122 0.11 -1.21 -10.56
CA HIS A 122 0.86 -2.44 -10.80
C HIS A 122 2.38 -2.19 -10.87
N SER A 123 2.80 -1.07 -11.45
CA SER A 123 4.21 -0.65 -11.46
C SER A 123 4.72 -0.30 -10.07
N ALA A 124 3.88 0.32 -9.23
CA ALA A 124 4.20 0.57 -7.82
C ALA A 124 4.39 -0.76 -7.05
N PHE A 125 3.54 -1.74 -7.30
CA PHE A 125 3.63 -3.06 -6.70
C PHE A 125 4.89 -3.83 -7.16
N GLU A 126 5.21 -3.81 -8.46
CA GLU A 126 6.46 -4.42 -8.97
C GLU A 126 7.71 -3.74 -8.37
N LEU A 127 7.68 -2.42 -8.17
CA LEU A 127 8.77 -1.72 -7.48
C LEU A 127 8.93 -2.17 -6.02
N LEU A 128 7.82 -2.41 -5.31
CA LEU A 128 7.84 -2.96 -3.96
C LEU A 128 8.47 -4.36 -3.93
N LEU A 129 8.19 -5.17 -4.96
CA LEU A 129 8.70 -6.54 -5.09
C LEU A 129 10.16 -6.62 -5.54
N ALA A 130 10.68 -5.61 -6.24
CA ALA A 130 12.04 -5.56 -6.78
C ALA A 130 13.15 -5.38 -5.71
N CYS A 131 12.88 -5.77 -4.47
CA CYS A 131 13.82 -5.74 -3.35
C CYS A 131 15.04 -6.63 -3.66
N GLY A 132 16.23 -6.01 -3.74
CA GLY A 132 17.50 -6.67 -4.11
C GLY A 132 18.28 -7.22 -2.93
#